data_AF-A0A645GPT8-F1
#
_entry.id   AF-A0A645GPT8-F1
#
_cell.length_a   1.000
_cell.length_b   1.000
_cell.length_c   1.000
_cell.angle_alpha   90.00
_cell.angle_beta   90.00
_cell.angle_gamma   90.00
#
_symmetry.space_group_name_H-M   'P 1'
#
loop_
_entity.id
_entity.type
_entity.pdbx_description
1 polymer ?
#
loop_
_entity_poly.entity_id
_entity_poly.type
_entity_poly.pdbx_seq_one_letter_code
_entity_poly.pdbx_strand_id
1 'polypeptide(L)'
;MPFNSIFNDYMYVIDETLGTGWFVTDRYQPANKVIIYQFRNREEKQYVSGDDISYLTRVARLKTYRKGKHKAKNPVDDLISIPEETATPHAILFMVNDSVSYTNTSQFKSAQALKLWNEWYRISEDLTQKEALLRSLREAFQTSEDEIDKKDLTAEIMELEVQVLKNRQLLNEKIINVRNEEIKYLQNLHLK
;
A
#
# COMPACT_ATOMS: atom_id res chain seq x y z
N MET A 1 19.79 -16.62 12.39
CA MET A 1 19.79 -15.30 13.04
C MET A 1 19.53 -15.49 14.54
N PRO A 2 20.06 -14.66 15.44
CA PRO A 2 19.75 -14.74 16.86
C PRO A 2 18.45 -13.96 17.18
N PHE A 3 17.44 -14.68 17.70
CA PHE A 3 16.14 -14.13 18.14
C PHE A 3 16.19 -13.48 19.53
N ASN A 4 17.35 -13.48 20.19
CA ASN A 4 17.53 -12.95 21.55
C ASN A 4 18.07 -11.51 21.48
N SER A 5 17.27 -10.59 20.97
CA SER A 5 17.62 -9.17 20.89
C SER A 5 16.66 -8.31 21.70
N ILE A 6 17.11 -7.13 22.14
CA ILE A 6 16.29 -6.14 22.87
C ILE A 6 15.39 -5.30 21.95
N PHE A 7 15.58 -5.43 20.63
CA PHE A 7 14.87 -4.67 19.60
C PHE A 7 13.59 -5.39 19.16
N ASN A 8 12.71 -4.66 18.48
CA ASN A 8 11.44 -5.21 18.01
C ASN A 8 11.61 -5.95 16.70
N ASP A 9 11.03 -7.15 16.63
CA ASP A 9 10.89 -7.93 15.41
C ASP A 9 9.43 -7.89 15.00
N TYR A 10 9.12 -7.17 13.92
CA TYR A 10 7.74 -6.93 13.48
C TYR A 10 7.21 -8.06 12.59
N MET A 11 8.09 -8.68 11.81
CA MET A 11 7.67 -9.72 10.86
C MET A 11 8.82 -10.67 10.57
N TYR A 12 8.52 -11.97 10.58
CA TYR A 12 9.39 -13.03 10.07
C TYR A 12 8.54 -14.02 9.29
N VAL A 13 8.69 -14.01 7.96
CA VAL A 13 7.90 -14.85 7.05
C VAL A 13 8.85 -15.60 6.12
N ILE A 14 8.57 -16.87 5.91
CA ILE A 14 9.28 -17.71 4.95
C ILE A 14 8.24 -18.21 3.95
N ASP A 15 8.48 -17.92 2.68
CA ASP A 15 7.83 -18.60 1.58
C ASP A 15 8.61 -19.88 1.28
N GLU A 16 8.04 -21.02 1.66
CA GLU A 16 8.63 -22.34 1.42
C GLU A 16 8.67 -22.70 -0.07
N THR A 17 7.70 -22.23 -0.86
CA THR A 17 7.62 -22.52 -2.30
C THR A 17 8.71 -21.80 -3.09
N LEU A 18 9.00 -20.55 -2.72
CA LEU A 18 10.04 -19.74 -3.34
C LEU A 18 11.40 -19.83 -2.62
N GLY A 19 11.47 -20.52 -1.48
CA GLY A 19 12.65 -20.60 -0.63
C GLY A 19 13.18 -19.22 -0.19
N THR A 20 12.31 -18.22 -0.10
CA THR A 20 12.65 -16.83 0.19
C THR A 20 11.94 -16.37 1.46
N GLY A 21 12.67 -15.70 2.34
CA GLY A 21 12.11 -15.17 3.58
C GLY A 21 12.36 -13.67 3.74
N TRP A 22 11.46 -13.04 4.50
CA TRP A 22 11.52 -11.63 4.88
C TRP A 22 11.58 -11.50 6.38
N PHE A 23 12.43 -10.60 6.85
CA PHE A 23 12.56 -10.26 8.26
C PHE A 23 12.55 -8.74 8.44
N VAL A 24 11.62 -8.25 9.25
CA VAL A 24 11.39 -6.81 9.48
C VAL A 24 11.65 -6.50 10.94
N THR A 25 12.52 -5.52 11.18
CA THR A 25 12.96 -5.14 12.53
C THR A 25 13.37 -3.67 12.58
N ASP A 26 13.33 -3.05 13.77
CA ASP A 26 13.89 -1.71 14.02
C ASP A 26 15.35 -1.73 14.51
N ARG A 27 15.99 -2.91 14.52
CA ARG A 27 17.40 -3.06 14.96
C ARG A 27 18.32 -2.03 14.30
N TYR A 28 18.93 -1.21 15.15
CA TYR A 28 19.88 -0.15 14.78
C TYR A 28 19.34 0.87 13.77
N GLN A 29 18.02 1.09 13.72
CA GLN A 29 17.40 2.12 12.89
C GLN A 29 17.08 3.39 13.69
N PRO A 30 17.02 4.57 13.04
CA PRO A 30 16.47 5.77 13.64
C PRO A 30 15.03 5.57 14.13
N ALA A 31 14.58 6.41 15.07
CA ALA A 31 13.19 6.40 15.52
C ALA A 31 12.21 6.47 14.33
N ASN A 32 11.14 5.68 14.39
CA ASN A 32 10.12 5.54 13.35
C ASN A 32 10.62 4.98 12.01
N LYS A 33 11.72 4.23 11.99
CA LYS A 33 12.18 3.49 10.80
C LYS A 33 12.35 2.00 11.09
N VAL A 34 12.10 1.19 10.07
CA VAL A 34 12.33 -0.25 10.09
C VAL A 34 13.23 -0.65 8.93
N ILE A 35 13.99 -1.72 9.11
CA ILE A 35 14.80 -2.35 8.06
C ILE A 35 14.18 -3.69 7.67
N ILE A 36 14.16 -3.96 6.37
CA ILE A 36 13.64 -5.20 5.79
C ILE A 36 14.82 -5.99 5.23
N TYR A 37 15.05 -7.18 5.77
CA TYR A 37 16.02 -8.14 5.27
C TYR A 37 15.32 -9.21 4.44
N GLN A 38 15.81 -9.43 3.23
CA GLN A 38 15.42 -10.58 2.42
C GLN A 38 16.53 -11.64 2.50
N PHE A 39 16.17 -12.89 2.75
CA PHE A 39 17.11 -13.99 2.85
C PHE A 39 16.62 -15.23 2.11
N ARG A 40 17.55 -16.06 1.68
CA ARG A 40 17.25 -17.37 1.09
C ARG A 40 17.18 -18.41 2.20
N ASN A 41 16.05 -19.09 2.31
CA ASN A 41 15.92 -20.26 3.17
C ASN A 41 16.57 -21.47 2.48
N ARG A 42 17.40 -22.22 3.20
CA ARG A 42 17.93 -23.51 2.73
C ARG A 42 17.29 -24.60 3.57
N GLU A 43 16.73 -25.61 2.91
CA GLU A 43 16.16 -26.77 3.60
C GLU A 43 17.25 -27.67 4.23
N GLU A 44 18.46 -27.64 3.65
CA GLU A 44 19.61 -28.39 4.15
C GLU A 44 20.05 -27.89 5.54
N LYS A 45 19.76 -28.68 6.56
CA LYS A 45 20.26 -28.46 7.93
C LYS A 45 21.62 -29.13 8.08
N GLN A 46 22.64 -28.33 8.41
CA GLN A 46 23.95 -28.86 8.82
C GLN A 46 23.96 -29.08 10.33
N TYR A 47 24.05 -30.35 10.73
CA TYR A 47 24.22 -30.70 12.13
C TYR A 47 25.69 -30.55 12.53
N VAL A 48 25.92 -29.88 13.65
CA VAL A 48 27.26 -29.72 14.24
C VAL A 48 27.40 -30.71 15.40
N SER A 49 28.45 -31.53 15.39
CA SER A 49 28.73 -32.46 16.49
C SER A 49 29.06 -31.70 17.78
N GLY A 50 28.63 -32.26 18.92
CA GLY A 50 28.67 -31.61 20.23
C GLY A 50 30.03 -31.64 20.93
N ASP A 51 31.06 -32.21 20.30
CA ASP A 51 32.27 -32.64 20.99
C ASP A 51 33.23 -31.47 21.34
N ASP A 52 33.13 -30.34 20.62
CA ASP A 52 33.95 -29.15 20.86
C ASP A 52 33.07 -27.95 21.25
N ILE A 53 33.05 -27.66 22.55
CA ILE A 53 32.32 -26.53 23.15
C ILE A 53 32.78 -25.19 22.57
N SER A 54 34.07 -25.06 22.24
CA SER A 54 34.63 -23.83 21.68
C SER A 54 34.13 -23.60 20.25
N TYR A 55 34.05 -24.67 19.45
CA TYR A 55 33.47 -24.66 18.12
C TYR A 55 31.97 -24.38 18.15
N LEU A 56 31.22 -25.05 19.03
CA LEU A 56 29.79 -24.80 19.24
C LEU A 56 29.53 -23.34 19.58
N THR A 57 30.29 -22.78 20.52
CA THR A 57 30.15 -21.38 20.93
C THR A 57 30.44 -20.43 19.76
N ARG A 58 31.43 -20.74 18.93
CA ARG A 58 31.77 -19.94 17.74
C ARG A 58 30.66 -19.99 16.68
N VAL A 59 30.10 -21.17 16.40
CA VAL A 59 29.01 -21.34 15.43
C VAL A 59 27.72 -20.69 15.92
N ALA A 60 27.36 -20.89 17.19
CA ALA A 60 26.16 -20.32 17.81
C ALA A 60 26.17 -18.78 17.82
N ARG A 61 27.35 -18.15 17.88
CA ARG A 61 27.48 -16.70 17.77
C ARG A 61 27.13 -16.14 16.39
N LEU A 62 27.06 -16.97 15.34
CA LEU A 62 26.62 -16.61 13.98
C LEU A 62 27.26 -15.30 13.45
N LYS A 63 28.52 -15.02 13.79
CA LYS A 63 29.23 -13.77 13.41
C LYS A 63 29.58 -13.70 11.93
N THR A 64 29.48 -14.80 11.21
CA THR A 64 29.80 -14.89 9.79
C THR A 64 28.50 -14.86 8.98
N TYR A 65 28.21 -13.74 8.34
CA TYR A 65 27.22 -13.64 7.28
C TYR A 65 27.92 -13.19 6.00
N ARG A 66 27.44 -13.69 4.85
CA ARG A 66 27.91 -13.24 3.53
C ARG A 66 26.73 -12.64 2.79
N LYS A 67 26.93 -11.47 2.18
CA LYS A 67 25.93 -10.88 1.28
C LYS A 67 25.75 -11.85 0.10
N GLY A 68 24.54 -12.40 -0.03
CA GLY A 68 24.21 -13.24 -1.18
C GLY A 68 24.30 -12.41 -2.46
N LYS A 69 24.95 -12.98 -3.50
CA LYS A 69 24.94 -12.39 -4.85
C LYS A 69 23.65 -12.70 -5.62
N HIS A 70 22.79 -13.54 -5.06
CA HIS A 70 21.54 -13.93 -5.66
C HIS A 70 20.57 -12.76 -5.54
N LYS A 71 20.15 -12.18 -6.66
CA LYS A 71 18.87 -11.47 -6.68
C LYS A 71 17.81 -12.54 -6.44
N ALA A 72 17.04 -12.44 -5.36
CA ALA A 72 15.83 -13.23 -5.28
C ALA A 72 15.00 -12.87 -6.51
N LYS A 73 14.37 -13.86 -7.16
CA LYS A 73 13.27 -13.54 -8.07
C LYS A 73 12.20 -12.93 -7.16
N ASN A 74 12.18 -11.62 -7.07
CA ASN A 74 11.15 -10.94 -6.32
C ASN A 74 9.85 -11.17 -7.11
N PRO A 75 8.78 -11.67 -6.49
CA PRO A 75 7.44 -11.46 -7.03
C PRO A 75 7.20 -9.97 -7.23
N VAL A 76 7.87 -9.12 -6.43
CA VAL A 76 7.89 -7.67 -6.59
C VAL A 76 8.61 -7.23 -7.86
N ASP A 77 9.65 -7.92 -8.34
CA ASP A 77 10.28 -7.55 -9.62
C ASP A 77 9.33 -7.92 -10.77
N ASP A 78 8.58 -9.03 -10.69
CA ASP A 78 7.53 -9.37 -11.66
C ASP A 78 6.28 -8.46 -11.55
N LEU A 79 5.99 -7.90 -10.35
CA LEU A 79 4.95 -6.87 -10.14
C LEU A 79 5.43 -5.45 -10.48
N ILE A 80 6.74 -5.21 -10.52
CA ILE A 80 7.36 -3.96 -10.99
C ILE A 80 7.57 -4.04 -12.50
N SER A 81 7.80 -5.25 -13.04
CA SER A 81 7.75 -5.58 -14.46
C SER A 81 6.40 -6.20 -14.80
N ILE A 82 5.31 -5.55 -14.39
CA ILE A 82 4.17 -5.48 -15.30
C ILE A 82 4.81 -4.91 -16.57
N PRO A 83 4.72 -5.58 -17.73
CA PRO A 83 5.10 -4.91 -18.96
C PRO A 83 4.40 -3.55 -18.93
N GLU A 84 5.00 -2.50 -19.46
CA GLU A 84 4.16 -1.43 -19.97
C GLU A 84 3.29 -2.05 -21.07
N GLU A 85 2.28 -2.85 -20.71
CA GLU A 85 1.13 -3.16 -21.52
C GLU A 85 0.46 -1.81 -21.66
N THR A 86 0.99 -1.06 -22.62
CA THR A 86 0.46 0.16 -23.23
C THR A 86 -0.65 0.69 -22.36
N ALA A 87 -0.30 1.45 -21.30
CA ALA A 87 -1.25 1.93 -20.32
C ALA A 87 -2.45 2.44 -21.08
N THR A 88 -3.52 1.62 -21.14
CA THR A 88 -4.65 1.99 -21.96
C THR A 88 -5.15 3.25 -21.28
N PRO A 89 -5.31 4.37 -22.02
CA PRO A 89 -5.87 5.55 -21.39
C PRO A 89 -7.19 5.08 -20.77
N HIS A 90 -7.36 5.25 -19.46
CA HIS A 90 -8.49 4.80 -18.64
C HIS A 90 -8.46 3.38 -18.05
N ALA A 91 -7.28 2.78 -17.83
CA ALA A 91 -7.17 1.59 -16.97
C ALA A 91 -7.60 1.93 -15.52
N ILE A 92 -8.67 1.29 -15.04
CA ILE A 92 -9.20 1.43 -13.67
C ILE A 92 -9.17 0.06 -13.00
N LEU A 93 -9.07 -0.04 -11.67
CA LEU A 93 -9.28 -1.31 -10.96
C LEU A 93 -10.48 -1.18 -10.04
N PHE A 94 -11.62 -1.73 -10.46
CA PHE A 94 -12.86 -1.66 -9.71
C PHE A 94 -13.44 -3.05 -9.44
N MET A 95 -13.44 -3.44 -8.16
CA MET A 95 -14.06 -4.70 -7.72
C MET A 95 -15.55 -4.48 -7.46
N VAL A 96 -16.39 -5.18 -8.23
CA VAL A 96 -17.86 -5.16 -8.10
C VAL A 96 -18.30 -6.21 -7.08
N ASN A 97 -17.81 -7.44 -7.23
CA ASN A 97 -18.05 -8.56 -6.31
C ASN A 97 -16.83 -9.52 -6.31
N ASP A 98 -16.90 -10.62 -5.55
CA ASP A 98 -15.78 -11.58 -5.40
C ASP A 98 -15.39 -12.29 -6.71
N SER A 99 -16.25 -12.23 -7.74
CA SER A 99 -16.07 -12.90 -9.04
C SER A 99 -15.88 -11.95 -10.23
N VAL A 100 -16.20 -10.66 -10.05
CA VAL A 100 -16.27 -9.65 -11.12
C VAL A 100 -15.45 -8.44 -10.71
N SER A 101 -14.37 -8.23 -11.46
CA SER A 101 -13.51 -7.06 -11.39
C SER A 101 -13.44 -6.40 -12.76
N TYR A 102 -13.45 -5.07 -12.76
CA TYR A 102 -13.34 -4.26 -13.96
C TYR A 102 -11.98 -3.58 -14.03
N THR A 103 -11.33 -3.73 -15.18
CA THR A 103 -10.07 -3.09 -15.58
C THR A 103 -10.29 -1.83 -16.43
N ASN A 104 -11.51 -1.60 -16.92
CA ASN A 104 -11.83 -0.48 -17.81
C ASN A 104 -13.29 0.00 -17.59
N THR A 105 -13.55 1.30 -17.74
CA THR A 105 -14.90 1.90 -17.62
C THR A 105 -15.89 1.37 -18.67
N SER A 106 -15.41 0.88 -19.82
CA SER A 106 -16.25 0.24 -20.83
C SER A 106 -16.83 -1.12 -20.39
N GLN A 107 -16.33 -1.70 -19.31
CA GLN A 107 -16.81 -3.00 -18.80
C GLN A 107 -18.08 -2.88 -17.95
N PHE A 108 -18.46 -1.65 -17.53
CA PHE A 108 -19.74 -1.40 -16.87
C PHE A 108 -20.90 -1.80 -17.78
N LYS A 109 -21.80 -2.65 -17.26
CA LYS A 109 -22.98 -3.13 -17.97
C LYS A 109 -24.17 -2.22 -17.74
N SER A 110 -24.28 -1.60 -16.56
CA SER A 110 -25.31 -0.61 -16.26
C SER A 110 -24.92 0.78 -16.73
N ALA A 111 -25.74 1.37 -17.61
CA ALA A 111 -25.58 2.78 -18.00
C ALA A 111 -25.73 3.74 -16.80
N GLN A 112 -26.49 3.36 -15.78
CA GLN A 112 -26.66 4.14 -14.55
C GLN A 112 -25.42 4.05 -13.66
N ALA A 113 -24.83 2.86 -13.52
CA ALA A 113 -23.57 2.69 -12.79
C ALA A 113 -22.42 3.48 -13.45
N LEU A 114 -22.34 3.48 -14.78
CA LEU A 114 -21.33 4.25 -15.52
C LEU A 114 -21.50 5.76 -15.31
N LYS A 115 -22.74 6.29 -15.28
CA LYS A 115 -22.98 7.71 -14.95
C LYS A 115 -22.51 8.05 -13.54
N LEU A 116 -22.86 7.23 -12.55
CA LEU A 116 -22.45 7.42 -11.15
C LEU A 116 -20.92 7.33 -11.01
N TRP A 117 -20.27 6.44 -11.76
CA TRP A 117 -18.81 6.35 -11.80
C TRP A 117 -18.17 7.64 -12.32
N ASN A 118 -18.68 8.19 -13.41
CA ASN A 118 -18.16 9.45 -13.96
C ASN A 118 -18.34 10.62 -12.99
N GLU A 119 -19.47 10.69 -12.29
CA GLU A 119 -19.68 11.68 -11.23
C GLU A 119 -18.70 11.49 -10.06
N TRP A 120 -18.51 10.25 -9.61
CA TRP A 120 -17.53 9.92 -8.58
C TRP A 120 -16.11 10.34 -9.01
N TYR A 121 -15.74 10.05 -10.26
CA TYR A 121 -14.43 10.41 -10.81
C TYR A 121 -14.22 11.93 -10.79
N ARG A 122 -15.20 12.71 -11.24
CA ARG A 122 -15.13 14.18 -11.20
C ARG A 122 -14.97 14.74 -9.78
N ILE A 123 -15.70 14.18 -8.82
CA ILE A 123 -15.59 14.59 -7.41
C ILE A 123 -14.22 14.16 -6.85
N SER A 124 -13.68 13.02 -7.28
CA SER A 124 -12.36 12.58 -6.86
C SER A 124 -11.25 13.51 -7.35
N GLU A 125 -11.33 13.98 -8.59
CA GLU A 125 -10.39 14.97 -9.12
C GLU A 125 -10.50 16.31 -8.37
N ASP A 126 -11.72 16.84 -8.17
CA ASP A 126 -11.95 18.07 -7.37
C ASP A 126 -11.38 17.94 -5.95
N LEU A 127 -11.55 16.77 -5.33
CA LEU A 127 -11.01 16.49 -4.01
C LEU A 127 -9.47 16.50 -4.01
N THR A 128 -8.82 15.88 -5.00
CA THR A 128 -7.35 15.90 -5.10
C THR A 128 -6.81 17.33 -5.25
N GLN A 129 -7.50 18.19 -6.03
CA GLN A 129 -7.14 19.59 -6.19
C GLN A 129 -7.30 20.36 -4.87
N LYS A 130 -8.41 20.16 -4.17
CA LYS A 130 -8.66 20.79 -2.85
C LYS A 130 -7.67 20.34 -1.79
N GLU A 131 -7.28 19.07 -1.78
CA GLU A 131 -6.26 18.56 -0.86
C GLU A 131 -4.88 19.15 -1.14
N ALA A 132 -4.51 19.32 -2.42
CA ALA A 132 -3.27 19.98 -2.80
C ALA A 132 -3.27 21.46 -2.39
N LEU A 133 -4.38 22.17 -2.62
CA LEU A 133 -4.56 23.56 -2.22
C LEU A 133 -4.47 23.69 -0.69
N LEU A 134 -5.20 22.87 0.06
CA LEU A 134 -5.18 22.84 1.52
C LEU A 134 -3.77 22.57 2.07
N ARG A 135 -3.00 21.70 1.41
CA ARG A 135 -1.59 21.50 1.76
C ARG A 135 -0.76 22.76 1.55
N SER A 136 -0.92 23.45 0.42
CA SER A 136 -0.21 24.71 0.16
C SER A 136 -0.56 25.82 1.16
N LEU A 137 -1.82 25.94 1.56
CA LEU A 137 -2.25 26.91 2.57
C LEU A 137 -1.66 26.58 3.95
N ARG A 138 -1.59 25.30 4.33
CA ARG A 138 -0.95 24.90 5.59
C ARG A 138 0.55 25.21 5.59
N GLU A 139 1.23 25.04 4.46
CA GLU A 139 2.64 25.41 4.29
C GLU A 139 2.82 26.94 4.36
N ALA A 140 1.92 27.71 3.74
CA ALA A 140 1.92 29.17 3.83
C ALA A 140 1.68 29.68 5.27
N PHE A 141 0.74 29.08 6.00
CA PHE A 141 0.46 29.40 7.40
C PHE A 141 1.66 29.14 8.32
N GLN A 142 2.45 28.11 8.04
CA GLN A 142 3.68 27.84 8.81
C GLN A 142 4.79 28.86 8.54
N THR A 143 4.79 29.49 7.37
CA THR A 143 5.85 30.39 6.92
C THR A 143 5.51 31.86 7.19
N SER A 144 4.23 32.21 7.39
CA SER A 144 3.83 33.58 7.67
C SER A 144 4.24 34.04 9.08
N GLU A 145 4.73 35.27 9.18
CA GLU A 145 5.07 35.92 10.46
C GLU A 145 3.93 36.85 10.94
N ASP A 146 3.12 37.37 10.00
CA ASP A 146 2.05 38.32 10.26
C ASP A 146 0.78 37.68 10.85
N GLU A 147 0.30 38.19 11.99
CA GLU A 147 -0.85 37.66 12.74
C GLU A 147 -2.21 37.86 12.02
N ILE A 148 -2.32 38.90 11.20
CA ILE A 148 -3.55 39.18 10.42
C ILE A 148 -3.69 38.14 9.30
N ASP A 149 -2.62 37.93 8.53
CA ASP A 149 -2.58 36.94 7.45
C ASP A 149 -2.79 35.52 7.99
N LYS A 150 -2.24 35.21 9.17
CA LYS A 150 -2.52 33.93 9.85
C LYS A 150 -4.00 33.73 10.13
N LYS A 151 -4.70 34.75 10.61
CA LYS A 151 -6.12 34.65 10.95
C LYS A 151 -6.98 34.41 9.70
N ASP A 152 -6.69 35.12 8.61
CA ASP A 152 -7.41 34.93 7.35
C ASP A 152 -7.14 33.55 6.74
N LEU A 153 -5.87 33.11 6.76
CA LEU A 153 -5.48 31.75 6.35
C LEU A 153 -6.16 30.67 7.21
N THR A 154 -6.30 30.86 8.53
CA THR A 154 -6.98 29.87 9.38
C THR A 154 -8.45 29.70 9.00
N ALA A 155 -9.15 30.79 8.67
CA ALA A 155 -10.54 30.72 8.26
C ALA A 155 -10.70 29.96 6.93
N GLU A 156 -9.84 30.24 5.96
CA GLU A 156 -9.84 29.56 4.67
C GLU A 156 -9.48 28.07 4.78
N ILE A 157 -8.45 27.72 5.56
CA ILE A 157 -8.05 26.33 5.82
C ILE A 157 -9.21 25.57 6.46
N MET A 158 -9.87 26.15 7.46
CA MET A 158 -10.95 25.47 8.18
C MET A 158 -12.17 25.22 7.29
N GLU A 159 -12.53 26.18 6.43
CA GLU A 159 -13.61 25.97 5.46
C GLU A 159 -13.27 24.85 4.47
N LEU A 160 -12.06 24.86 3.92
CA LEU A 160 -11.60 23.82 2.99
C LEU A 160 -11.53 22.44 3.65
N GLU A 161 -11.10 22.34 4.90
CA GLU A 161 -11.08 21.08 5.66
C GLU A 161 -12.49 20.48 5.78
N VAL A 162 -13.49 21.31 6.12
CA VAL A 162 -14.89 20.87 6.18
C VAL A 162 -15.38 20.39 4.81
N GLN A 163 -15.03 21.10 3.74
CA GLN A 163 -15.41 20.70 2.38
C GLN A 163 -14.74 19.39 1.96
N VAL A 164 -13.45 19.20 2.23
CA VAL A 164 -12.72 17.96 1.94
C VAL A 164 -13.34 16.78 2.69
N LEU A 165 -13.68 16.94 3.97
CA LEU A 165 -14.33 15.90 4.75
C LEU A 165 -15.69 15.50 4.17
N LYS A 166 -16.53 16.47 3.80
CA LYS A 166 -17.82 16.22 3.14
C LYS A 166 -17.65 15.51 1.80
N ASN A 167 -16.69 15.95 0.98
CA ASN A 167 -16.41 15.33 -0.31
C ASN A 167 -15.92 13.87 -0.15
N ARG A 168 -15.09 13.57 0.86
CA ARG A 168 -14.66 12.19 1.16
C ARG A 168 -15.83 11.29 1.54
N GLN A 169 -16.75 11.78 2.39
CA GLN A 169 -17.96 11.04 2.75
C GLN A 169 -18.83 10.76 1.52
N LEU A 170 -19.07 11.79 0.69
CA LEU A 170 -19.86 11.67 -0.52
C LEU A 170 -19.25 10.67 -1.53
N LEU A 171 -17.91 10.65 -1.68
CA LEU A 171 -17.22 9.67 -2.53
C LEU A 171 -17.45 8.24 -2.05
N ASN A 172 -17.39 8.00 -0.75
CA ASN A 172 -17.65 6.69 -0.16
C ASN A 172 -19.09 6.23 -0.38
N GLU A 173 -20.06 7.12 -0.27
CA GLU A 173 -21.47 6.80 -0.57
C GLU A 173 -21.66 6.50 -2.06
N LYS A 174 -21.09 7.34 -2.93
CA LYS A 174 -21.21 7.17 -4.38
C LYS A 174 -20.59 5.86 -4.86
N ILE A 175 -19.43 5.46 -4.35
CA ILE A 175 -18.79 4.20 -4.79
C ILE A 175 -19.62 2.97 -4.40
N ILE A 176 -20.28 3.01 -3.24
CA ILE A 176 -21.22 1.96 -2.81
C ILE A 176 -22.43 1.93 -3.76
N ASN A 177 -22.99 3.09 -4.10
CA ASN A 177 -24.11 3.18 -5.02
C ASN A 177 -23.75 2.67 -6.43
N VAL A 178 -22.54 2.95 -6.93
CA VAL A 178 -22.04 2.39 -8.19
C VAL A 178 -22.04 0.86 -8.15
N ARG A 179 -21.50 0.25 -7.07
CA ARG A 179 -21.51 -1.22 -6.91
C ARG A 179 -22.92 -1.77 -6.87
N ASN A 180 -23.80 -1.15 -6.10
CA ASN A 180 -25.18 -1.63 -5.92
C ASN A 180 -25.97 -1.60 -7.23
N GLU A 181 -25.85 -0.54 -8.02
CA GLU A 181 -26.51 -0.44 -9.32
C GLU A 181 -25.98 -1.47 -10.32
N GLU A 182 -24.67 -1.74 -10.31
CA GLU A 182 -24.07 -2.75 -11.17
C GLU A 182 -24.49 -4.17 -10.75
N ILE A 183 -24.45 -4.48 -9.45
CA ILE A 183 -24.91 -5.77 -8.92
C ILE A 183 -26.38 -6.02 -9.25
N LYS A 184 -27.23 -5.00 -9.05
CA LYS A 184 -28.66 -5.08 -9.38
C LYS A 184 -28.89 -5.36 -10.86
N TYR A 185 -28.12 -4.73 -11.74
CA TYR A 185 -28.20 -4.98 -13.17
C TYR A 185 -27.77 -6.43 -13.51
N LEU A 186 -26.66 -6.91 -12.95
CA LEU A 186 -26.16 -8.26 -13.18
C LEU A 186 -27.13 -9.33 -12.66
N GLN A 187 -27.73 -9.15 -11.49
CA GLN A 187 -28.75 -10.06 -10.94
C GLN A 187 -29.99 -10.14 -11.83
N ASN A 188 -30.46 -9.01 -12.35
CA ASN A 188 -31.60 -8.98 -13.27
C ASN A 188 -31.28 -9.62 -14.63
N LEU A 189 -30.00 -9.68 -15.03
CA LEU A 189 -29.56 -10.36 -16.23
C LEU A 189 -29.65 -11.90 -16.09
N HIS A 190 -29.39 -12.43 -14.90
CA HIS A 190 -29.46 -13.86 -14.60
C HIS A 190 -30.90 -14.40 -14.40
N LEU A 191 -31.87 -13.50 -14.21
CA LEU A 191 -33.29 -13.84 -14.06
C LEU A 191 -34.06 -13.88 -15.40
N LYS A 192 -33.39 -13.60 -16.52
CA LYS A 192 -33.93 -13.73 -17.89
C LYS A 192 -33.30 -14.91 -18.61
#